data_AF-A8AFG2-F1
#
_entry.id   AF-A8AFG2-F1
#
_cell.length_a   1.000
_cell.length_b   1.000
_cell.length_c   1.000
_cell.angle_alpha   90.00
_cell.angle_beta   90.00
_cell.angle_gamma   90.00
#
_symmetry.space_group_name_H-M   'P 1'
#
loop_
_entity.id
_entity.type
_entity.pdbx_description
1 polymer ?
#
loop_
_entity_poly.entity_id
_entity_poly.type
_entity_poly.pdbx_seq_one_letter_code
_entity_poly.pdbx_strand_id
1 'polypeptide(L)'
;MKVWPVKHSPLLRQPERFISREALQALIQTVTNNLVNIRDESGQFLLRLDDGRVIDTKGWAGWEWTHGVGLYGMHQYYQQTGDEKMRDIIDNWFAERFAEGATTKNVNTMAPFLTLAYRYEETRNPAYLPWLESWAEWAMNEMPRTDHGGMQHMTLAEENHQQMWDDTLMMTVMPLAKIGKLLNRPEYVEEAIYQFLLHVQNLMDKETGLWFHGWSYDGHHNFARARWARGNSWLTIVIPDFLELVDLPEKNAVRRYLIQVLNAQIAALANCQDESGLWHTLLDDPDSYLEASATAGFAYGILKAVRKRYVGAEYAQTAENAIRGIVKHISPEGELLQTSFGTGMGHDLDFYRDIPLTSMPYGQAMAILCLTEYLRKYF
;
A
#
# COMPACT_ATOMS: atom_id res chain seq x y z
N MET A 1 -38.70 33.51 -11.46
CA MET A 1 -37.79 33.10 -10.36
C MET A 1 -36.59 34.03 -10.33
N LYS A 2 -36.16 34.48 -9.14
CA LYS A 2 -34.90 35.20 -8.98
C LYS A 2 -33.76 34.18 -8.96
N VAL A 3 -32.85 34.23 -9.93
CA VAL A 3 -31.71 33.31 -10.06
C VAL A 3 -30.42 34.09 -9.94
N TRP A 4 -29.51 33.63 -9.09
CA TRP A 4 -28.20 34.26 -8.88
C TRP A 4 -27.13 33.59 -9.77
N PRO A 5 -26.35 34.34 -10.55
CA PRO A 5 -25.37 33.75 -11.47
C PRO A 5 -24.10 33.36 -10.73
N VAL A 6 -23.91 32.07 -10.43
CA VAL A 6 -22.70 31.59 -9.71
C VAL A 6 -21.75 30.75 -10.56
N LYS A 7 -22.23 30.16 -11.67
CA LYS A 7 -21.46 29.20 -12.50
C LYS A 7 -20.16 29.75 -13.08
N HIS A 8 -20.06 31.06 -13.29
CA HIS A 8 -18.90 31.72 -13.89
C HIS A 8 -17.72 31.91 -12.91
N SER A 9 -17.98 31.90 -11.60
CA SER A 9 -16.96 32.18 -10.58
C SER A 9 -16.34 30.88 -10.08
N PRO A 10 -15.01 30.71 -10.17
CA PRO A 10 -14.32 29.54 -9.60
C PRO A 10 -14.52 29.39 -8.08
N LEU A 11 -14.80 30.49 -7.38
CA LEU A 11 -14.99 30.52 -5.92
C LEU A 11 -16.42 30.16 -5.50
N LEU A 12 -17.42 30.45 -6.35
CA LEU A 12 -18.83 30.29 -6.02
C LEU A 12 -19.47 29.05 -6.66
N ARG A 13 -18.90 28.54 -7.76
CA ARG A 13 -19.41 27.32 -8.40
C ARG A 13 -19.22 26.13 -7.45
N GLN A 14 -20.24 25.29 -7.35
CA GLN A 14 -20.12 24.03 -6.62
C GLN A 14 -19.03 23.15 -7.25
N PRO A 15 -18.34 22.29 -6.48
CA PRO A 15 -17.43 21.31 -7.03
C PRO A 15 -18.13 20.42 -8.05
N GLU A 16 -17.47 20.18 -9.17
CA GLU A 16 -17.92 19.20 -10.16
C GLU A 16 -17.45 17.81 -9.73
N ARG A 17 -18.38 16.86 -9.62
CA ARG A 17 -18.11 15.49 -9.16
C ARG A 17 -18.66 14.51 -10.17
N PHE A 18 -17.82 13.57 -10.61
CA PHE A 18 -18.21 12.57 -11.61
C PHE A 18 -18.94 11.36 -11.01
N ILE A 19 -18.78 11.15 -9.71
CA ILE A 19 -19.45 10.12 -8.92
C ILE A 19 -20.10 10.81 -7.70
N SER A 20 -21.27 10.36 -7.26
CA SER A 20 -21.86 10.85 -6.00
C SER A 20 -21.19 10.18 -4.80
N ARG A 21 -21.32 10.78 -3.62
CA ARG A 21 -20.78 10.20 -2.38
C ARG A 21 -21.39 8.82 -2.12
N GLU A 22 -22.70 8.70 -2.30
CA GLU A 22 -23.47 7.48 -2.07
C GLU A 22 -23.06 6.38 -3.07
N ALA A 23 -22.84 6.73 -4.33
CA ALA A 23 -22.36 5.77 -5.34
C ALA A 23 -20.92 5.32 -5.06
N LEU A 24 -20.05 6.22 -4.58
CA LEU A 24 -18.69 5.89 -4.19
C LEU A 24 -18.66 4.94 -2.97
N GLN A 25 -19.48 5.18 -1.96
CA GLN A 25 -19.60 4.30 -0.79
C GLN A 25 -20.11 2.92 -1.19
N ALA A 26 -21.14 2.86 -2.06
CA ALA A 26 -21.64 1.60 -2.59
C ALA A 26 -20.56 0.84 -3.38
N LEU A 27 -19.77 1.54 -4.19
CA LEU A 27 -18.66 0.95 -4.95
C LEU A 27 -17.60 0.34 -4.01
N ILE A 28 -17.19 1.07 -2.96
CA ILE A 28 -16.24 0.57 -1.96
C ILE A 28 -16.79 -0.71 -1.29
N GLN A 29 -18.05 -0.73 -0.90
CA GLN A 29 -18.69 -1.91 -0.32
C GLN A 29 -18.74 -3.09 -1.29
N THR A 30 -19.03 -2.85 -2.58
CA THR A 30 -19.00 -3.90 -3.62
C THR A 30 -17.60 -4.47 -3.81
N VAL A 31 -16.57 -3.64 -3.86
CA VAL A 31 -15.17 -4.08 -3.95
C VAL A 31 -14.75 -4.86 -2.70
N THR A 32 -15.15 -4.42 -1.50
CA THR A 32 -14.90 -5.18 -0.27
C THR A 32 -15.59 -6.54 -0.30
N ASN A 33 -16.85 -6.60 -0.73
CA ASN A 33 -17.58 -7.86 -0.87
C ASN A 33 -16.88 -8.79 -1.86
N ASN A 34 -16.32 -8.28 -2.95
CA ASN A 34 -15.50 -9.06 -3.88
C ASN A 34 -14.26 -9.63 -3.16
N LEU A 35 -13.46 -8.77 -2.51
CA LEU A 35 -12.23 -9.12 -1.82
C LEU A 35 -12.42 -10.27 -0.81
N VAL A 36 -13.39 -10.15 0.09
CA VAL A 36 -13.60 -11.15 1.16
C VAL A 36 -14.23 -12.46 0.67
N ASN A 37 -14.67 -12.50 -0.59
CA ASN A 37 -15.22 -13.68 -1.24
C ASN A 37 -14.29 -14.25 -2.34
N ILE A 38 -13.08 -13.70 -2.52
CA ILE A 38 -12.07 -14.33 -3.40
C ILE A 38 -11.78 -15.73 -2.86
N ARG A 39 -11.79 -16.72 -3.76
CA ARG A 39 -11.47 -18.12 -3.48
C ARG A 39 -10.69 -18.71 -4.64
N ASP A 40 -9.71 -19.54 -4.34
CA ASP A 40 -9.10 -20.43 -5.33
C ASP A 40 -9.72 -21.83 -5.23
N GLU A 41 -10.91 -22.01 -5.82
CA GLU A 41 -11.62 -23.29 -5.79
C GLU A 41 -10.86 -24.42 -6.50
N SER A 42 -9.98 -24.06 -7.45
CA SER A 42 -9.17 -25.01 -8.21
C SER A 42 -7.92 -25.49 -7.46
N GLY A 43 -7.48 -24.73 -6.45
CA GLY A 43 -6.21 -24.93 -5.77
C GLY A 43 -4.98 -24.69 -6.66
N GLN A 44 -5.16 -24.03 -7.81
CA GLN A 44 -4.10 -23.75 -8.80
C GLN A 44 -2.99 -22.87 -8.23
N PHE A 45 -3.31 -21.99 -7.29
CA PHE A 45 -2.42 -20.97 -6.72
C PHE A 45 -1.99 -21.28 -5.28
N LEU A 46 -2.22 -22.52 -4.82
CA LEU A 46 -1.72 -22.98 -3.53
C LEU A 46 -0.19 -23.00 -3.54
N LEU A 47 0.41 -22.28 -2.62
CA LEU A 47 1.85 -22.34 -2.38
C LEU A 47 2.17 -23.60 -1.58
N ARG A 48 3.08 -24.42 -2.09
CA ARG A 48 3.50 -25.68 -1.46
C ARG A 48 4.97 -25.59 -1.07
N LEU A 49 5.25 -25.91 0.19
CA LEU A 49 6.60 -25.91 0.74
C LEU A 49 7.01 -27.36 1.08
N ASP A 50 8.30 -27.65 1.02
CA ASP A 50 8.86 -28.99 1.26
C ASP A 50 8.82 -29.44 2.73
N ASP A 51 8.51 -28.52 3.64
CA ASP A 51 8.19 -28.79 5.06
C ASP A 51 6.74 -29.26 5.30
N GLY A 52 5.96 -29.43 4.24
CA GLY A 52 4.59 -29.93 4.28
C GLY A 52 3.50 -28.85 4.39
N ARG A 53 3.86 -27.57 4.51
CA ARG A 53 2.87 -26.48 4.48
C ARG A 53 2.26 -26.33 3.09
N VAL A 54 0.95 -26.09 3.06
CA VAL A 54 0.17 -25.75 1.87
C VAL A 54 -0.65 -24.50 2.20
N ILE A 55 -0.39 -23.42 1.47
CA ILE A 55 -0.84 -22.08 1.85
C ILE A 55 -1.76 -21.54 0.76
N ASP A 56 -2.97 -21.17 1.16
CA ASP A 56 -3.91 -20.44 0.33
C ASP A 56 -3.53 -18.96 0.31
N THR A 57 -3.00 -18.52 -0.82
CA THR A 57 -2.51 -17.14 -1.02
C THR A 57 -3.59 -16.20 -1.57
N LYS A 58 -4.76 -16.73 -1.93
CA LYS A 58 -5.85 -15.96 -2.56
C LYS A 58 -7.10 -15.85 -1.69
N GLY A 59 -7.48 -16.94 -1.03
CA GLY A 59 -8.69 -16.99 -0.22
C GLY A 59 -8.61 -16.07 0.99
N TRP A 60 -9.75 -15.48 1.39
CA TRP A 60 -9.84 -14.60 2.56
C TRP A 60 -9.45 -15.28 3.89
N ALA A 61 -9.51 -16.61 3.93
CA ALA A 61 -9.05 -17.40 5.07
C ALA A 61 -7.52 -17.49 5.17
N GLY A 62 -6.78 -16.98 4.18
CA GLY A 62 -5.32 -16.95 4.17
C GLY A 62 -4.73 -15.89 5.10
N TRP A 63 -3.40 -15.88 5.17
CA TRP A 63 -2.62 -14.88 5.91
C TRP A 63 -1.41 -14.45 5.10
N GLU A 64 -1.62 -13.43 4.28
CA GLU A 64 -0.63 -12.84 3.39
C GLU A 64 -0.61 -11.32 3.51
N TRP A 65 0.41 -10.67 2.95
CA TRP A 65 0.50 -9.20 2.91
C TRP A 65 -0.73 -8.54 2.26
N THR A 66 -1.35 -9.22 1.30
CA THR A 66 -2.59 -8.80 0.63
C THR A 66 -3.74 -8.58 1.61
N HIS A 67 -3.86 -9.44 2.61
CA HIS A 67 -4.83 -9.31 3.69
C HIS A 67 -4.51 -8.10 4.55
N GLY A 68 -3.22 -7.86 4.86
CA GLY A 68 -2.80 -6.68 5.59
C GLY A 68 -3.23 -5.37 4.93
N VAL A 69 -3.01 -5.26 3.61
CA VAL A 69 -3.44 -4.09 2.82
C VAL A 69 -4.97 -3.97 2.78
N GLY A 70 -5.69 -5.09 2.58
CA GLY A 70 -7.15 -5.12 2.56
C GLY A 70 -7.77 -4.70 3.89
N LEU A 71 -7.27 -5.27 4.99
CA LEU A 71 -7.64 -4.90 6.37
C LEU A 71 -7.38 -3.42 6.63
N TYR A 72 -6.26 -2.88 6.15
CA TYR A 72 -5.93 -1.47 6.31
C TYR A 72 -6.90 -0.56 5.54
N GLY A 73 -7.26 -0.92 4.30
CA GLY A 73 -8.28 -0.21 3.53
C GLY A 73 -9.65 -0.21 4.21
N MET A 74 -10.09 -1.37 4.69
CA MET A 74 -11.35 -1.48 5.43
C MET A 74 -11.31 -0.70 6.75
N HIS A 75 -10.17 -0.70 7.46
CA HIS A 75 -10.00 0.07 8.68
C HIS A 75 -10.09 1.57 8.42
N GLN A 76 -9.46 2.08 7.36
CA GLN A 76 -9.57 3.49 6.95
C GLN A 76 -11.03 3.88 6.66
N TYR A 77 -11.79 3.01 5.99
CA TYR A 77 -13.20 3.25 5.68
C TYR A 77 -14.05 3.25 6.96
N TYR A 78 -13.85 2.26 7.83
CA TYR A 78 -14.49 2.17 9.14
C TYR A 78 -14.18 3.42 9.98
N GLN A 79 -12.91 3.82 10.09
CA GLN A 79 -12.49 4.99 10.86
C GLN A 79 -13.16 6.28 10.35
N GLN A 80 -13.36 6.40 9.03
CA GLN A 80 -13.98 7.57 8.43
C GLN A 80 -15.52 7.61 8.59
N THR A 81 -16.18 6.45 8.61
CA THR A 81 -17.64 6.36 8.46
C THR A 81 -18.37 5.79 9.67
N GLY A 82 -17.68 5.04 10.53
CA GLY A 82 -18.28 4.24 11.59
C GLY A 82 -19.01 2.98 11.12
N ASP A 83 -18.81 2.54 9.87
CA ASP A 83 -19.48 1.35 9.32
C ASP A 83 -19.09 0.07 10.09
N GLU A 84 -20.01 -0.40 10.95
CA GLU A 84 -19.77 -1.56 11.81
C GLU A 84 -19.58 -2.86 11.03
N LYS A 85 -20.12 -2.99 9.81
CA LYS A 85 -19.91 -4.21 9.01
C LYS A 85 -18.45 -4.34 8.60
N MET A 86 -17.82 -3.22 8.23
CA MET A 86 -16.39 -3.18 7.90
C MET A 86 -15.53 -3.50 9.12
N ARG A 87 -15.90 -2.96 10.29
CA ARG A 87 -15.26 -3.31 11.57
C ARG A 87 -15.36 -4.82 11.85
N ASP A 88 -16.55 -5.38 11.72
CA ASP A 88 -16.80 -6.79 12.06
C ASP A 88 -16.02 -7.73 11.12
N ILE A 89 -15.85 -7.39 9.84
CA ILE A 89 -14.98 -8.15 8.92
C ILE A 89 -13.54 -8.21 9.45
N ILE A 90 -12.99 -7.06 9.90
CA ILE A 90 -11.63 -6.97 10.43
C ILE A 90 -11.50 -7.80 11.72
N ASP A 91 -12.42 -7.58 12.65
CA ASP A 91 -12.37 -8.22 13.97
C ASP A 91 -12.56 -9.75 13.84
N ASN A 92 -13.43 -10.22 12.93
CA ASN A 92 -13.62 -11.65 12.64
C ASN A 92 -12.37 -12.28 12.01
N TRP A 93 -11.72 -11.61 11.04
CA TRP A 93 -10.51 -12.16 10.40
C TRP A 93 -9.41 -12.41 11.44
N PHE A 94 -9.15 -11.46 12.34
CA PHE A 94 -8.17 -11.67 13.41
C PHE A 94 -8.58 -12.77 14.38
N ALA A 95 -9.86 -12.82 14.76
CA ALA A 95 -10.36 -13.86 15.66
C ALA A 95 -10.15 -15.27 15.07
N GLU A 96 -10.46 -15.46 13.80
CA GLU A 96 -10.29 -16.74 13.10
C GLU A 96 -8.80 -17.11 12.96
N ARG A 97 -7.95 -16.20 12.46
CA ARG A 97 -6.51 -16.48 12.28
C ARG A 97 -5.81 -16.76 13.61
N PHE A 98 -6.17 -16.05 14.69
CA PHE A 98 -5.60 -16.32 16.01
C PHE A 98 -6.08 -17.63 16.62
N ALA A 99 -7.29 -18.08 16.29
CA ALA A 99 -7.80 -19.39 16.71
C ALA A 99 -7.12 -20.55 15.97
N GLU A 100 -6.73 -20.35 14.70
CA GLU A 100 -5.95 -21.32 13.91
C GLU A 100 -4.49 -21.41 14.40
N GLY A 101 -3.94 -20.29 14.88
CA GLY A 101 -2.57 -20.17 15.34
C GLY A 101 -1.71 -19.30 14.42
N ALA A 102 -0.57 -18.86 14.94
CA ALA A 102 0.31 -17.95 14.20
C ALA A 102 0.87 -18.60 12.93
N THR A 103 0.88 -17.86 11.82
CA THR A 103 1.77 -18.18 10.69
C THR A 103 3.24 -17.84 11.02
N THR A 104 4.16 -18.25 10.16
CA THR A 104 5.58 -17.88 10.29
C THR A 104 5.81 -16.39 10.00
N LYS A 105 6.68 -15.75 10.79
CA LYS A 105 7.00 -14.33 10.63
C LYS A 105 7.96 -14.10 9.46
N ASN A 106 7.59 -13.20 8.57
CA ASN A 106 8.41 -12.73 7.45
C ASN A 106 7.95 -11.31 7.07
N VAL A 107 8.60 -10.70 6.07
CA VAL A 107 8.31 -9.31 5.66
C VAL A 107 6.84 -9.07 5.30
N ASN A 108 6.16 -10.08 4.75
CA ASN A 108 4.80 -10.01 4.23
C ASN A 108 3.75 -10.26 5.32
N THR A 109 3.94 -11.29 6.14
CA THR A 109 2.96 -11.69 7.16
C THR A 109 2.87 -10.69 8.32
N MET A 110 3.78 -9.73 8.39
CA MET A 110 3.78 -8.60 9.32
C MET A 110 2.71 -7.53 8.98
N ALA A 111 2.27 -7.43 7.72
CA ALA A 111 1.40 -6.33 7.27
C ALA A 111 0.07 -6.20 8.05
N PRO A 112 -0.66 -7.27 8.41
CA PRO A 112 -1.90 -7.18 9.19
C PRO A 112 -1.73 -6.49 10.56
N PHE A 113 -0.53 -6.51 11.13
CA PHE A 113 -0.29 -5.92 12.46
C PHE A 113 -0.40 -4.40 12.48
N LEU A 114 -0.32 -3.72 11.33
CA LEU A 114 -0.68 -2.31 11.24
C LEU A 114 -2.13 -2.08 11.67
N THR A 115 -3.05 -2.85 11.11
CA THR A 115 -4.49 -2.76 11.43
C THR A 115 -4.78 -3.27 12.83
N LEU A 116 -4.15 -4.36 13.27
CA LEU A 116 -4.31 -4.87 14.63
C LEU A 116 -3.92 -3.81 15.68
N ALA A 117 -2.86 -3.05 15.43
CA ALA A 117 -2.42 -1.98 16.32
C ALA A 117 -3.49 -0.88 16.46
N TYR A 118 -4.14 -0.46 15.37
CA TYR A 118 -5.27 0.47 15.46
C TYR A 118 -6.46 -0.14 16.20
N ARG A 119 -6.80 -1.40 15.93
CA ARG A 119 -7.89 -2.08 16.66
C ARG A 119 -7.60 -2.21 18.16
N TYR A 120 -6.35 -2.48 18.56
CA TYR A 120 -5.95 -2.49 19.96
C TYR A 120 -6.01 -1.09 20.60
N GLU A 121 -5.64 -0.04 19.88
CA GLU A 121 -5.74 1.34 20.35
C GLU A 121 -7.17 1.72 20.75
N GLU A 122 -8.15 1.29 19.94
CA GLU A 122 -9.57 1.53 20.14
C GLU A 122 -10.20 0.62 21.21
N THR A 123 -9.95 -0.69 21.13
CA THR A 123 -10.65 -1.69 21.96
C THR A 123 -9.95 -1.97 23.28
N ARG A 124 -8.64 -1.76 23.35
CA ARG A 124 -7.76 -2.17 24.46
C ARG A 124 -7.89 -3.65 24.81
N ASN A 125 -8.25 -4.50 23.84
CA ASN A 125 -8.37 -5.94 24.05
C ASN A 125 -7.01 -6.54 24.46
N PRO A 126 -6.84 -7.01 25.71
CA PRO A 126 -5.55 -7.49 26.21
C PRO A 126 -5.05 -8.72 25.46
N ALA A 127 -5.92 -9.47 24.78
CA ALA A 127 -5.53 -10.63 23.98
C ALA A 127 -4.69 -10.24 22.74
N TYR A 128 -4.77 -8.99 22.26
CA TYR A 128 -3.98 -8.54 21.10
C TYR A 128 -2.56 -8.11 21.48
N LEU A 129 -2.30 -7.77 22.74
CA LEU A 129 -1.01 -7.22 23.16
C LEU A 129 0.15 -8.21 22.94
N PRO A 130 0.06 -9.50 23.31
CA PRO A 130 1.15 -10.45 23.07
C PRO A 130 1.50 -10.63 21.59
N TRP A 131 0.51 -10.50 20.71
CA TRP A 131 0.72 -10.55 19.27
C TRP A 131 1.50 -9.34 18.77
N LEU A 132 1.10 -8.14 19.18
CA LEU A 132 1.80 -6.90 18.80
C LEU A 132 3.24 -6.89 19.32
N GLU A 133 3.46 -7.30 20.57
CA GLU A 133 4.81 -7.37 21.16
C GLU A 133 5.68 -8.42 20.46
N SER A 134 5.17 -9.64 20.26
CA SER A 134 5.96 -10.72 19.64
C SER A 134 6.39 -10.39 18.21
N TRP A 135 5.50 -9.80 17.42
CA TRP A 135 5.80 -9.49 16.03
C TRP A 135 6.69 -8.26 15.86
N ALA A 136 6.53 -7.24 16.71
CA ALA A 136 7.44 -6.09 16.71
C ALA A 136 8.85 -6.45 17.22
N GLU A 137 8.95 -7.26 18.27
CA GLU A 137 10.24 -7.75 18.77
C GLU A 137 10.98 -8.59 17.73
N TRP A 138 10.26 -9.45 17.00
CA TRP A 138 10.85 -10.17 15.87
C TRP A 138 11.39 -9.20 14.81
N ALA A 139 10.62 -8.19 14.41
CA ALA A 139 11.05 -7.23 13.40
C ALA A 139 12.31 -6.46 13.85
N MET A 140 12.45 -6.17 15.13
CA MET A 140 13.63 -5.49 15.70
C MET A 140 14.85 -6.40 15.81
N ASN A 141 14.68 -7.62 16.32
CA ASN A 141 15.80 -8.38 16.89
C ASN A 141 16.09 -9.72 16.18
N GLU A 142 15.14 -10.24 15.39
CA GLU A 142 15.25 -11.57 14.78
C GLU A 142 15.14 -11.55 13.25
N MET A 143 14.39 -10.61 12.68
CA MET A 143 14.28 -10.47 11.23
C MET A 143 15.67 -10.23 10.61
N PRO A 144 16.05 -11.01 9.59
CA PRO A 144 17.40 -10.94 9.02
C PRO A 144 17.73 -9.53 8.53
N ARG A 145 19.00 -9.16 8.70
CA ARG A 145 19.54 -7.86 8.29
C ARG A 145 20.55 -8.03 7.18
N THR A 146 20.45 -7.16 6.19
CA THR A 146 21.47 -6.92 5.17
C THR A 146 22.61 -6.08 5.74
N ASP A 147 23.63 -5.85 4.93
CA ASP A 147 24.70 -4.91 5.23
C ASP A 147 24.13 -3.53 5.59
N HIS A 148 24.83 -2.85 6.51
CA HIS A 148 24.36 -1.61 7.13
C HIS A 148 23.05 -1.74 7.92
N GLY A 149 22.59 -2.96 8.24
CA GLY A 149 21.42 -3.16 9.10
C GLY A 149 20.08 -2.93 8.40
N GLY A 150 20.03 -2.98 7.06
CA GLY A 150 18.75 -2.90 6.34
C GLY A 150 17.91 -4.16 6.56
N MET A 151 16.60 -4.02 6.76
CA MET A 151 15.69 -5.17 6.84
C MET A 151 15.74 -5.98 5.54
N GLN A 152 16.14 -7.25 5.62
CA GLN A 152 16.21 -8.13 4.46
C GLN A 152 14.81 -8.57 4.06
N HIS A 153 14.53 -8.59 2.75
CA HIS A 153 13.23 -8.97 2.20
C HIS A 153 12.99 -10.49 2.22
N MET A 154 13.16 -11.14 3.38
CA MET A 154 12.86 -12.56 3.56
C MET A 154 11.36 -12.79 3.44
N THR A 155 10.96 -13.67 2.54
CA THR A 155 9.56 -14.07 2.34
C THR A 155 9.30 -15.44 2.97
N LEU A 156 8.18 -16.04 2.62
CA LEU A 156 7.78 -17.36 3.11
C LEU A 156 8.61 -18.50 2.51
N ALA A 157 9.10 -18.32 1.26
CA ALA A 157 9.77 -19.37 0.48
C ALA A 157 11.24 -19.03 0.15
N GLU A 158 11.65 -17.77 0.29
CA GLU A 158 12.95 -17.30 -0.15
C GLU A 158 13.62 -16.42 0.92
N GLU A 159 14.90 -16.67 1.19
CA GLU A 159 15.68 -15.84 2.11
C GLU A 159 15.92 -14.43 1.55
N ASN A 160 16.11 -14.32 0.23
CA ASN A 160 16.52 -13.09 -0.46
C ASN A 160 17.74 -12.45 0.20
N HIS A 161 18.80 -13.26 0.37
CA HIS A 161 20.04 -12.87 1.05
C HIS A 161 20.58 -11.53 0.54
N GLN A 162 20.85 -10.62 1.46
CA GLN A 162 21.40 -9.28 1.17
C GLN A 162 20.53 -8.38 0.30
N GLN A 163 19.22 -8.67 0.18
CA GLN A 163 18.30 -7.89 -0.65
C GLN A 163 17.35 -7.01 0.17
N MET A 164 17.12 -5.80 -0.35
CA MET A 164 16.12 -4.84 0.15
C MET A 164 15.16 -4.49 -0.98
N TRP A 165 13.86 -4.56 -0.75
CA TRP A 165 12.82 -4.32 -1.76
C TRP A 165 11.88 -3.20 -1.31
N ASP A 166 11.20 -2.56 -2.27
CA ASP A 166 10.36 -1.37 -2.08
C ASP A 166 9.21 -1.54 -1.07
N ASP A 167 8.55 -2.69 -1.07
CA ASP A 167 7.35 -2.98 -0.29
C ASP A 167 7.66 -3.25 1.20
N THR A 168 8.92 -3.53 1.56
CA THR A 168 9.38 -3.73 2.95
C THR A 168 8.93 -2.59 3.88
N LEU A 169 8.96 -1.34 3.37
CA LEU A 169 8.56 -0.17 4.14
C LEU A 169 7.07 -0.21 4.52
N MET A 170 6.21 -0.64 3.60
CA MET A 170 4.77 -0.75 3.84
C MET A 170 4.43 -1.99 4.67
N MET A 171 5.02 -3.14 4.34
CA MET A 171 4.59 -4.43 4.89
C MET A 171 5.12 -4.70 6.29
N THR A 172 6.28 -4.13 6.67
CA THR A 172 6.90 -4.37 7.99
C THR A 172 7.23 -3.09 8.75
N VAL A 173 7.85 -2.11 8.10
CA VAL A 173 8.34 -0.91 8.80
C VAL A 173 7.19 -0.05 9.31
N MET A 174 6.13 0.14 8.52
CA MET A 174 4.95 0.88 8.92
C MET A 174 4.20 0.23 10.12
N PRO A 175 3.93 -1.09 10.13
CA PRO A 175 3.47 -1.78 11.33
C PRO A 175 4.37 -1.56 12.55
N LEU A 176 5.69 -1.74 12.42
CA LEU A 176 6.65 -1.56 13.52
C LEU A 176 6.57 -0.15 14.11
N ALA A 177 6.57 0.88 13.27
CA ALA A 177 6.45 2.27 13.70
C ALA A 177 5.14 2.53 14.45
N LYS A 178 4.01 1.99 13.96
CA LYS A 178 2.70 2.17 14.59
C LYS A 178 2.67 1.49 15.97
N ILE A 179 3.21 0.28 16.08
CA ILE A 179 3.31 -0.44 17.35
C ILE A 179 4.21 0.33 18.32
N GLY A 180 5.35 0.84 17.86
CA GLY A 180 6.26 1.67 18.66
C GLY A 180 5.59 2.89 19.27
N LYS A 181 4.86 3.65 18.45
CA LYS A 181 4.06 4.79 18.91
C LYS A 181 2.97 4.38 19.90
N LEU A 182 2.27 3.28 19.64
CA LEU A 182 1.15 2.81 20.45
C LEU A 182 1.58 2.30 21.83
N LEU A 183 2.70 1.59 21.90
CA LEU A 183 3.23 0.97 23.11
C LEU A 183 4.29 1.84 23.82
N ASN A 184 4.55 3.05 23.32
CA ASN A 184 5.59 3.96 23.82
C ASN A 184 6.99 3.34 23.83
N ARG A 185 7.34 2.64 22.74
CA ARG A 185 8.68 2.08 22.47
C ARG A 185 9.38 2.91 21.38
N PRO A 186 10.03 4.04 21.73
CA PRO A 186 10.62 4.96 20.76
C PRO A 186 11.68 4.31 19.86
N GLU A 187 12.40 3.32 20.36
CA GLU A 187 13.42 2.56 19.62
C GLU A 187 12.86 1.89 18.35
N TYR A 188 11.59 1.49 18.35
CA TYR A 188 10.93 0.95 17.15
C TYR A 188 10.70 2.02 16.08
N VAL A 189 10.41 3.25 16.53
CA VAL A 189 10.19 4.39 15.62
C VAL A 189 11.53 4.87 15.07
N GLU A 190 12.59 4.85 15.88
CA GLU A 190 13.95 5.18 15.45
C GLU A 190 14.47 4.18 14.39
N GLU A 191 14.29 2.86 14.63
CA GLU A 191 14.59 1.83 13.64
C GLU A 191 13.79 2.06 12.35
N ALA A 192 12.49 2.36 12.47
CA ALA A 192 11.68 2.64 11.30
C ALA A 192 12.19 3.85 10.51
N ILE A 193 12.54 4.96 11.17
CA ILE A 193 13.16 6.13 10.52
C ILE A 193 14.45 5.73 9.79
N TYR A 194 15.31 4.92 10.42
CA TYR A 194 16.53 4.45 9.80
C TYR A 194 16.26 3.62 8.54
N GLN A 195 15.31 2.69 8.60
CA GLN A 195 14.91 1.88 7.45
C GLN A 195 14.41 2.74 6.29
N PHE A 196 13.60 3.78 6.54
CA PHE A 196 13.18 4.71 5.49
C PHE A 196 14.38 5.38 4.80
N LEU A 197 15.35 5.89 5.57
CA LEU A 197 16.53 6.55 5.02
C LEU A 197 17.40 5.58 4.19
N LEU A 198 17.60 4.35 4.67
CA LEU A 198 18.41 3.36 3.99
C LEU A 198 17.74 2.81 2.72
N HIS A 199 16.42 2.63 2.72
CA HIS A 199 15.67 2.25 1.52
C HIS A 199 15.72 3.36 0.47
N VAL A 200 15.61 4.64 0.86
CA VAL A 200 15.83 5.77 -0.08
C VAL A 200 17.24 5.69 -0.68
N GLN A 201 18.27 5.48 0.15
CA GLN A 201 19.65 5.42 -0.31
C GLN A 201 19.87 4.36 -1.40
N ASN A 202 19.27 3.18 -1.24
CA ASN A 202 19.58 2.01 -2.06
C ASN A 202 18.62 1.81 -3.24
N LEU A 203 17.38 2.32 -3.15
CA LEU A 203 16.34 2.04 -4.13
C LEU A 203 15.92 3.26 -4.95
N MET A 204 16.02 4.48 -4.42
CA MET A 204 15.60 5.67 -5.15
C MET A 204 16.59 5.99 -6.27
N ASP A 205 16.07 6.12 -7.49
CA ASP A 205 16.81 6.57 -8.64
C ASP A 205 16.81 8.10 -8.73
N LYS A 206 17.96 8.71 -8.42
CA LYS A 206 18.15 10.16 -8.49
C LYS A 206 18.04 10.75 -9.90
N GLU A 207 18.15 9.95 -10.96
CA GLU A 207 18.04 10.44 -12.35
C GLU A 207 16.59 10.79 -12.70
N THR A 208 15.64 10.02 -12.20
CA THR A 208 14.21 10.15 -12.55
C THR A 208 13.34 10.62 -11.40
N GLY A 209 13.74 10.38 -10.15
CA GLY A 209 12.89 10.54 -8.97
C GLY A 209 12.00 9.33 -8.67
N LEU A 210 12.01 8.31 -9.53
CA LEU A 210 11.35 7.02 -9.33
C LEU A 210 12.26 6.06 -8.56
N TRP A 211 11.78 4.84 -8.31
CA TRP A 211 12.47 3.84 -7.51
C TRP A 211 12.69 2.57 -8.31
N PHE A 212 13.83 1.91 -8.09
CA PHE A 212 14.05 0.54 -8.52
C PHE A 212 13.35 -0.43 -7.57
N HIS A 213 12.86 -1.56 -8.10
CA HIS A 213 12.17 -2.57 -7.30
C HIS A 213 13.03 -3.13 -6.15
N GLY A 214 14.32 -3.38 -6.41
CA GLY A 214 15.20 -4.00 -5.43
C GLY A 214 16.64 -3.53 -5.48
N TRP A 215 17.35 -3.85 -4.41
CA TRP A 215 18.78 -3.67 -4.21
C TRP A 215 19.38 -4.96 -3.67
N SER A 216 20.58 -5.31 -4.14
CA SER A 216 21.40 -6.39 -3.56
C SER A 216 22.74 -5.82 -3.13
N TYR A 217 23.12 -6.06 -1.87
CA TYR A 217 24.50 -5.81 -1.43
C TYR A 217 25.47 -6.87 -1.97
N ASP A 218 24.98 -8.07 -2.28
CA ASP A 218 25.77 -8.99 -3.09
C ASP A 218 25.86 -8.45 -4.53
N GLY A 219 27.06 -8.06 -4.94
CA GLY A 219 27.32 -7.41 -6.23
C GLY A 219 26.95 -5.92 -6.32
N HIS A 220 26.37 -5.32 -5.27
CA HIS A 220 26.02 -3.88 -5.20
C HIS A 220 25.26 -3.35 -6.43
N HIS A 221 24.11 -3.95 -6.74
CA HIS A 221 23.33 -3.60 -7.93
C HIS A 221 21.81 -3.59 -7.68
N ASN A 222 21.06 -2.93 -8.58
CA ASN A 222 19.59 -2.83 -8.54
C ASN A 222 18.91 -3.82 -9.52
N PHE A 223 19.39 -5.06 -9.62
CA PHE A 223 18.85 -6.08 -10.55
C PHE A 223 18.64 -5.53 -11.98
N ALA A 224 17.43 -5.69 -12.54
CA ALA A 224 17.01 -5.18 -13.84
C ALA A 224 16.98 -3.64 -13.95
N ARG A 225 17.16 -2.91 -12.83
CA ARG A 225 16.93 -1.46 -12.72
C ARG A 225 15.51 -1.07 -13.15
N ALA A 226 14.54 -1.93 -12.82
CA ALA A 226 13.14 -1.75 -13.20
C ALA A 226 12.46 -0.69 -12.34
N ARG A 227 11.92 0.35 -12.98
CA ARG A 227 11.04 1.36 -12.35
C ARG A 227 9.60 0.87 -12.35
N TRP A 228 9.41 -0.25 -11.67
CA TRP A 228 8.17 -0.99 -11.67
C TRP A 228 7.06 -0.26 -10.89
N ALA A 229 5.87 -0.19 -11.49
CA ALA A 229 4.80 0.68 -11.04
C ALA A 229 4.24 0.29 -9.66
N ARG A 230 3.84 -0.98 -9.46
CA ARG A 230 3.24 -1.38 -8.16
C ARG A 230 4.26 -1.24 -7.03
N GLY A 231 5.52 -1.59 -7.29
CA GLY A 231 6.64 -1.33 -6.40
C GLY A 231 6.75 0.14 -5.99
N ASN A 232 6.82 1.03 -6.97
CA ASN A 232 6.82 2.48 -6.76
C ASN A 232 5.59 2.98 -5.99
N SER A 233 4.44 2.34 -6.18
CA SER A 233 3.20 2.73 -5.53
C SER A 233 3.25 2.51 -4.01
N TRP A 234 4.01 1.53 -3.52
CA TRP A 234 4.19 1.30 -2.08
C TRP A 234 4.86 2.50 -1.40
N LEU A 235 5.85 3.11 -2.04
CA LEU A 235 6.51 4.32 -1.51
C LEU A 235 5.56 5.51 -1.50
N THR A 236 4.77 5.63 -2.58
CA THR A 236 3.75 6.68 -2.70
C THR A 236 2.68 6.55 -1.61
N ILE A 237 2.31 5.31 -1.23
CA ILE A 237 1.39 5.02 -0.12
C ILE A 237 2.04 5.31 1.23
N VAL A 238 3.21 4.71 1.50
CA VAL A 238 3.73 4.59 2.87
C VAL A 238 4.39 5.88 3.36
N ILE A 239 5.00 6.70 2.50
CA ILE A 239 5.69 7.92 2.95
C ILE A 239 4.69 8.93 3.57
N PRO A 240 3.54 9.27 2.95
CA PRO A 240 2.52 10.09 3.60
C PRO A 240 2.00 9.52 4.92
N ASP A 241 1.80 8.21 4.99
CA ASP A 241 1.30 7.51 6.18
C ASP A 241 2.29 7.58 7.32
N PHE A 242 3.55 7.30 7.04
CA PHE A 242 4.64 7.36 8.00
C PHE A 242 4.83 8.79 8.52
N LEU A 243 4.86 9.79 7.61
CA LEU A 243 4.95 11.20 7.98
C LEU A 243 3.81 11.64 8.92
N GLU A 244 2.58 11.18 8.66
CA GLU A 244 1.43 11.44 9.53
C GLU A 244 1.57 10.75 10.90
N LEU A 245 2.08 9.52 10.93
CA LEU A 245 2.25 8.74 12.16
C LEU A 245 3.34 9.32 13.09
N VAL A 246 4.51 9.68 12.52
CA VAL A 246 5.63 10.18 13.33
C VAL A 246 5.40 11.61 13.82
N ASP A 247 4.60 12.39 13.09
CA ASP A 247 4.18 13.76 13.43
C ASP A 247 5.35 14.67 13.85
N LEU A 248 6.44 14.62 13.06
CA LEU A 248 7.63 15.41 13.33
C LEU A 248 7.37 16.91 13.06
N PRO A 249 8.06 17.83 13.77
CA PRO A 249 7.94 19.27 13.52
C PRO A 249 8.27 19.66 12.08
N GLU A 250 7.63 20.73 11.56
CA GLU A 250 7.75 21.10 10.14
C GLU A 250 9.18 21.27 9.64
N LYS A 251 10.06 21.82 10.49
CA LYS A 251 11.47 22.09 10.19
C LYS A 251 12.42 20.92 10.45
N ASN A 252 11.91 19.79 10.98
CA ASN A 252 12.71 18.59 11.20
C ASN A 252 13.31 18.10 9.87
N ALA A 253 14.60 17.73 9.90
CA ALA A 253 15.34 17.36 8.68
C ALA A 253 14.81 16.07 8.03
N VAL A 254 14.50 15.05 8.82
CA VAL A 254 13.94 13.78 8.32
C VAL A 254 12.59 14.03 7.65
N ARG A 255 11.70 14.78 8.30
CA ARG A 255 10.41 15.18 7.71
C ARG A 255 10.60 15.86 6.36
N ARG A 256 11.45 16.89 6.32
CA ARG A 256 11.69 17.67 5.08
C ARG A 256 12.29 16.81 3.98
N TYR A 257 13.21 15.92 4.32
CA TYR A 257 13.85 15.02 3.36
C TYR A 257 12.85 14.01 2.78
N LEU A 258 12.05 13.34 3.61
CA LEU A 258 11.02 12.41 3.12
C LEU A 258 9.93 13.10 2.29
N ILE A 259 9.55 14.33 2.64
CA ILE A 259 8.64 15.14 1.80
C ILE A 259 9.28 15.46 0.45
N GLN A 260 10.58 15.80 0.42
CA GLN A 260 11.30 16.06 -0.83
C GLN A 260 11.36 14.81 -1.72
N VAL A 261 11.66 13.65 -1.13
CA VAL A 261 11.67 12.34 -1.79
C VAL A 261 10.30 12.04 -2.40
N LEU A 262 9.23 12.16 -1.60
CA LEU A 262 7.86 11.96 -2.06
C LEU A 262 7.49 12.92 -3.20
N ASN A 263 7.83 14.21 -3.07
CA ASN A 263 7.51 15.20 -4.09
C ASN A 263 8.26 14.94 -5.41
N ALA A 264 9.49 14.44 -5.35
CA ALA A 264 10.25 14.06 -6.55
C ALA A 264 9.58 12.88 -7.28
N GLN A 265 9.14 11.86 -6.55
CA GLN A 265 8.42 10.73 -7.12
C GLN A 265 7.07 11.16 -7.72
N ILE A 266 6.28 11.96 -6.99
CA ILE A 266 4.98 12.45 -7.49
C ILE A 266 5.15 13.33 -8.74
N ALA A 267 6.20 14.16 -8.79
CA ALA A 267 6.51 14.94 -9.99
C ALA A 267 6.83 14.04 -11.20
N ALA A 268 7.62 12.98 -11.00
CA ALA A 268 7.93 12.01 -12.04
C ALA A 268 6.67 11.25 -12.51
N LEU A 269 5.85 10.78 -11.57
CA LEU A 269 4.58 10.11 -11.88
C LEU A 269 3.63 11.02 -12.66
N ALA A 270 3.53 12.30 -12.31
CA ALA A 270 2.70 13.25 -13.04
C ALA A 270 3.14 13.42 -14.50
N ASN A 271 4.43 13.23 -14.81
CA ASN A 271 4.98 13.34 -16.17
C ASN A 271 4.75 12.08 -17.02
N CYS A 272 4.59 10.91 -16.41
CA CYS A 272 4.39 9.64 -17.11
C CYS A 272 3.00 9.01 -16.93
N GLN A 273 2.01 9.78 -16.45
CA GLN A 273 0.62 9.34 -16.40
C GLN A 273 0.05 9.23 -17.83
N ASP A 274 -0.57 8.10 -18.14
CA ASP A 274 -1.27 7.90 -19.41
C ASP A 274 -2.56 8.73 -19.47
N GLU A 275 -3.06 9.01 -20.67
CA GLU A 275 -4.29 9.78 -20.89
C GLU A 275 -5.53 9.14 -20.23
N SER A 276 -5.53 7.82 -20.04
CA SER A 276 -6.58 7.10 -19.29
C SER A 276 -6.59 7.40 -17.78
N GLY A 277 -5.51 7.98 -17.26
CA GLY A 277 -5.25 8.19 -15.84
C GLY A 277 -4.49 7.05 -15.16
N LEU A 278 -4.27 5.93 -15.85
CA LEU A 278 -3.43 4.83 -15.35
C LEU A 278 -1.93 5.10 -15.59
N TRP A 279 -1.09 4.21 -15.07
CA TRP A 279 0.34 4.16 -15.36
C TRP A 279 0.72 2.83 -16.01
N HIS A 280 1.76 2.89 -16.84
CA HIS A 280 2.43 1.72 -17.41
C HIS A 280 3.14 0.91 -16.31
N THR A 281 3.20 -0.42 -16.45
CA THR A 281 3.78 -1.31 -15.43
C THR A 281 5.28 -1.07 -15.23
N LEU A 282 5.99 -0.68 -16.30
CA LEU A 282 7.30 -0.03 -16.23
C LEU A 282 7.07 1.46 -16.50
N LEU A 283 7.30 2.30 -15.49
CA LEU A 283 6.86 3.70 -15.50
C LEU A 283 7.53 4.56 -16.58
N ASP A 284 8.69 4.14 -17.05
CA ASP A 284 9.50 4.78 -18.08
C ASP A 284 9.43 4.06 -19.44
N ASP A 285 8.52 3.09 -19.59
CA ASP A 285 8.29 2.34 -20.82
C ASP A 285 6.81 2.42 -21.25
N PRO A 286 6.46 3.34 -22.16
CA PRO A 286 5.09 3.52 -22.65
C PRO A 286 4.60 2.36 -23.52
N ASP A 287 5.47 1.43 -23.93
CA ASP A 287 5.07 0.24 -24.68
C ASP A 287 4.63 -0.91 -23.75
N SER A 288 4.94 -0.81 -22.44
CA SER A 288 4.49 -1.78 -21.44
C SER A 288 2.99 -1.60 -21.11
N TYR A 289 2.31 -2.62 -20.59
CA TYR A 289 0.87 -2.54 -20.36
C TYR A 289 0.50 -1.57 -19.21
N LEU A 290 -0.71 -1.00 -19.26
CA LEU A 290 -1.27 -0.19 -18.16
C LEU A 290 -1.73 -1.07 -17.00
N GLU A 291 -1.37 -0.69 -15.78
CA GLU A 291 -1.58 -1.50 -14.57
C GLU A 291 -2.39 -0.74 -13.50
N ALA A 292 -3.55 -1.31 -13.15
CA ALA A 292 -4.55 -0.62 -12.33
C ALA A 292 -4.24 -0.66 -10.83
N SER A 293 -3.61 -1.71 -10.30
CA SER A 293 -3.34 -1.80 -8.86
C SER A 293 -2.31 -0.75 -8.41
N ALA A 294 -1.22 -0.59 -9.16
CA ALA A 294 -0.25 0.48 -9.00
C ALA A 294 -0.91 1.86 -9.08
N THR A 295 -1.78 2.05 -10.08
CA THR A 295 -2.54 3.29 -10.25
C THR A 295 -3.38 3.61 -9.01
N ALA A 296 -4.02 2.62 -8.39
CA ALA A 296 -4.77 2.81 -7.15
C ALA A 296 -3.85 3.22 -5.99
N GLY A 297 -2.67 2.61 -5.88
CA GLY A 297 -1.67 3.01 -4.88
C GLY A 297 -1.16 4.44 -5.07
N PHE A 298 -0.84 4.83 -6.31
CA PHE A 298 -0.46 6.21 -6.63
C PHE A 298 -1.59 7.19 -6.31
N ALA A 299 -2.84 6.85 -6.67
CA ALA A 299 -4.00 7.69 -6.37
C ALA A 299 -4.14 7.91 -4.85
N TYR A 300 -4.06 6.85 -4.04
CA TYR A 300 -4.11 6.95 -2.58
C TYR A 300 -3.03 7.90 -2.04
N GLY A 301 -1.77 7.64 -2.40
CA GLY A 301 -0.64 8.38 -1.86
C GLY A 301 -0.64 9.85 -2.27
N ILE A 302 -0.95 10.16 -3.53
CA ILE A 302 -1.04 11.54 -4.02
C ILE A 302 -2.21 12.27 -3.34
N LEU A 303 -3.40 11.66 -3.25
CA LEU A 303 -4.55 12.26 -2.56
C LEU A 303 -4.20 12.60 -1.11
N LYS A 304 -3.59 11.65 -0.40
CA LYS A 304 -3.21 11.84 1.00
C LYS A 304 -2.12 12.90 1.16
N ALA A 305 -1.09 12.88 0.32
CA ALA A 305 -0.03 13.88 0.33
C ALA A 305 -0.56 15.30 0.10
N VAL A 306 -1.51 15.47 -0.82
CA VAL A 306 -2.20 16.75 -1.06
C VAL A 306 -3.05 17.16 0.14
N ARG A 307 -3.89 16.25 0.68
CA ARG A 307 -4.74 16.53 1.85
C ARG A 307 -3.93 16.94 3.07
N LYS A 308 -2.79 16.27 3.30
CA LYS A 308 -1.86 16.57 4.40
C LYS A 308 -0.94 17.77 4.11
N ARG A 309 -1.05 18.38 2.92
CA ARG A 309 -0.22 19.50 2.46
C ARG A 309 1.28 19.21 2.50
N TYR A 310 1.66 17.96 2.25
CA TYR A 310 3.05 17.58 2.06
C TYR A 310 3.55 18.00 0.67
N VAL A 311 2.66 17.93 -0.33
CA VAL A 311 2.93 18.38 -1.71
C VAL A 311 1.92 19.44 -2.15
N GLY A 312 2.22 20.09 -3.27
CA GLY A 312 1.40 21.15 -3.84
C GLY A 312 0.03 20.68 -4.32
N ALA A 313 -0.95 21.59 -4.35
CA ALA A 313 -2.33 21.30 -4.75
C ALA A 313 -2.48 21.01 -6.26
N GLU A 314 -1.46 21.35 -7.06
CA GLU A 314 -1.38 21.05 -8.49
C GLU A 314 -1.50 19.55 -8.80
N TYR A 315 -1.03 18.68 -7.89
CA TYR A 315 -1.12 17.22 -8.06
C TYR A 315 -2.52 16.65 -7.80
N ALA A 316 -3.47 17.47 -7.34
CA ALA A 316 -4.85 17.03 -7.15
C ALA A 316 -5.50 16.58 -8.47
N GLN A 317 -5.10 17.14 -9.60
CA GLN A 317 -5.62 16.74 -10.91
C GLN A 317 -5.06 15.38 -11.35
N THR A 318 -3.77 15.12 -11.12
CA THR A 318 -3.15 13.80 -11.37
C THR A 318 -3.88 12.70 -10.62
N ALA A 319 -4.18 12.93 -9.33
CA ALA A 319 -4.96 12.01 -8.52
C ALA A 319 -6.43 11.87 -8.98
N GLU A 320 -7.08 12.97 -9.39
CA GLU A 320 -8.45 12.95 -9.91
C GLU A 320 -8.55 12.12 -11.20
N ASN A 321 -7.57 12.23 -12.10
CA ASN A 321 -7.48 11.42 -13.32
C ASN A 321 -7.32 9.94 -12.98
N ALA A 322 -6.42 9.63 -12.03
CA ALA A 322 -6.19 8.27 -11.57
C ALA A 322 -7.47 7.64 -10.99
N ILE A 323 -8.20 8.37 -10.13
CA ILE A 323 -9.46 7.89 -9.54
C ILE A 323 -10.53 7.62 -10.60
N ARG A 324 -10.63 8.46 -11.64
CA ARG A 324 -11.53 8.20 -12.78
C ARG A 324 -11.14 6.94 -13.54
N GLY A 325 -9.82 6.76 -13.75
CA GLY A 325 -9.25 5.53 -14.31
C GLY A 325 -9.62 4.30 -13.50
N ILE A 326 -9.43 4.33 -12.17
CA ILE A 326 -9.78 3.23 -11.27
C ILE A 326 -11.28 2.91 -11.31
N VAL A 327 -12.15 3.91 -11.15
CA VAL A 327 -13.61 3.67 -11.17
C VAL A 327 -14.06 3.06 -12.50
N LYS A 328 -13.44 3.43 -13.62
CA LYS A 328 -13.72 2.86 -14.94
C LYS A 328 -13.30 1.38 -15.07
N HIS A 329 -12.29 0.95 -14.31
CA HIS A 329 -11.75 -0.41 -14.36
C HIS A 329 -12.27 -1.33 -13.24
N ILE A 330 -13.21 -0.87 -12.42
CA ILE A 330 -13.91 -1.75 -11.48
C ILE A 330 -15.13 -2.36 -12.18
N SER A 331 -15.20 -3.69 -12.23
CA SER A 331 -16.32 -4.42 -12.81
C SER A 331 -17.59 -4.29 -11.96
N PRO A 332 -18.78 -4.62 -12.49
CA PRO A 332 -20.02 -4.67 -11.70
C PRO A 332 -19.94 -5.60 -10.49
N GLU A 333 -19.11 -6.64 -10.56
CA GLU A 333 -18.86 -7.63 -9.49
C GLU A 333 -17.85 -7.12 -8.44
N GLY A 334 -17.29 -5.93 -8.62
CA GLY A 334 -16.31 -5.34 -7.72
C GLY A 334 -14.86 -5.76 -7.98
N GLU A 335 -14.56 -6.36 -9.13
CA GLU A 335 -13.21 -6.72 -9.51
C GLU A 335 -12.44 -5.51 -10.07
N LEU A 336 -11.20 -5.28 -9.60
CA LEU A 336 -10.30 -4.33 -10.27
C LEU A 336 -9.61 -5.01 -11.45
N LEU A 337 -10.09 -4.71 -12.66
CA LEU A 337 -9.53 -5.17 -13.92
C LEU A 337 -8.16 -4.53 -14.21
N GLN A 338 -7.45 -5.01 -15.24
CA GLN A 338 -6.10 -4.52 -15.59
C GLN A 338 -5.09 -4.62 -14.43
N THR A 339 -5.27 -5.60 -13.55
CA THR A 339 -4.35 -5.90 -12.45
C THR A 339 -3.38 -6.99 -12.88
N SER A 340 -2.08 -6.75 -12.72
CA SER A 340 -1.05 -7.78 -12.98
C SER A 340 -0.98 -8.82 -11.86
N PHE A 341 -0.47 -10.01 -12.15
CA PHE A 341 -0.23 -11.09 -11.19
C PHE A 341 0.92 -10.79 -10.21
N GLY A 342 1.11 -11.65 -9.21
CA GLY A 342 2.20 -11.53 -8.23
C GLY A 342 3.57 -11.44 -8.94
N THR A 343 4.38 -10.47 -8.53
CA THR A 343 5.63 -10.12 -9.22
C THR A 343 6.76 -10.14 -8.20
N GLY A 344 7.70 -11.08 -8.35
CA GLY A 344 8.95 -11.12 -7.59
C GLY A 344 10.03 -10.25 -8.23
N MET A 345 11.28 -10.41 -7.77
CA MET A 345 12.40 -9.66 -8.33
C MET A 345 12.79 -10.15 -9.73
N GLY A 346 12.63 -9.30 -10.75
CA GLY A 346 13.05 -9.60 -12.12
C GLY A 346 14.52 -9.34 -12.39
N HIS A 347 15.16 -10.19 -13.19
CA HIS A 347 16.56 -10.05 -13.63
C HIS A 347 16.72 -9.20 -14.91
N ASP A 348 15.64 -9.02 -15.67
CA ASP A 348 15.57 -8.13 -16.84
C ASP A 348 14.21 -7.40 -16.87
N LEU A 349 14.05 -6.49 -17.84
CA LEU A 349 12.82 -5.71 -17.98
C LEU A 349 11.67 -6.51 -18.64
N ASP A 350 11.99 -7.51 -19.48
CA ASP A 350 10.99 -8.34 -20.16
C ASP A 350 10.18 -9.15 -19.14
N PHE A 351 10.83 -9.61 -18.06
CA PHE A 351 10.15 -10.21 -16.91
C PHE A 351 8.95 -9.39 -16.43
N TYR A 352 9.10 -8.06 -16.33
CA TYR A 352 8.02 -7.17 -15.86
C TYR A 352 6.97 -6.92 -16.96
N ARG A 353 7.37 -6.89 -18.23
CA ARG A 353 6.45 -6.72 -19.37
C ARG A 353 5.54 -7.93 -19.57
N ASP A 354 6.03 -9.11 -19.23
CA ASP A 354 5.36 -10.38 -19.52
C ASP A 354 4.51 -10.91 -18.35
N ILE A 355 4.41 -10.17 -17.23
CA ILE A 355 3.57 -10.58 -16.10
C ILE A 355 2.09 -10.65 -16.55
N PRO A 356 1.41 -11.79 -16.35
CA PRO A 356 0.01 -11.94 -16.73
C PRO A 356 -0.92 -10.97 -16.00
N LEU A 357 -2.00 -10.55 -16.66
CA LEU A 357 -3.09 -9.81 -16.03
C LEU A 357 -4.16 -10.76 -15.50
N THR A 358 -4.51 -10.64 -14.22
CA THR A 358 -5.55 -11.43 -13.57
C THR A 358 -6.06 -10.73 -12.31
N SER A 359 -7.30 -11.02 -11.91
CA SER A 359 -7.83 -10.64 -10.61
C SER A 359 -6.90 -11.11 -9.48
N MET A 360 -6.59 -10.21 -8.55
CA MET A 360 -5.70 -10.46 -7.42
C MET A 360 -6.15 -9.65 -6.19
N PRO A 361 -6.15 -10.24 -4.97
CA PRO A 361 -6.65 -9.58 -3.77
C PRO A 361 -6.10 -8.16 -3.51
N TYR A 362 -4.83 -7.90 -3.84
CA TYR A 362 -4.25 -6.58 -3.68
C TYR A 362 -4.85 -5.52 -4.61
N GLY A 363 -5.37 -5.91 -5.78
CA GLY A 363 -6.08 -4.99 -6.67
C GLY A 363 -7.32 -4.42 -5.98
N GLN A 364 -8.18 -5.27 -5.42
CA GLN A 364 -9.33 -4.83 -4.64
C GLN A 364 -8.90 -4.06 -3.39
N ALA A 365 -7.88 -4.51 -2.66
CA ALA A 365 -7.40 -3.84 -1.46
C ALA A 365 -6.92 -2.40 -1.73
N MET A 366 -6.13 -2.20 -2.78
CA MET A 366 -5.63 -0.87 -3.17
C MET A 366 -6.75 0.02 -3.70
N ALA A 367 -7.75 -0.54 -4.41
CA ALA A 367 -8.95 0.19 -4.81
C ALA A 367 -9.76 0.69 -3.59
N ILE A 368 -9.97 -0.17 -2.58
CA ILE A 368 -10.64 0.22 -1.32
C ILE A 368 -9.89 1.39 -0.68
N LEU A 369 -8.56 1.30 -0.58
CA LEU A 369 -7.72 2.37 -0.01
C LEU A 369 -7.90 3.69 -0.76
N CYS A 370 -7.69 3.72 -2.08
CA CYS A 370 -7.70 4.97 -2.83
C CYS A 370 -9.09 5.62 -2.91
N LEU A 371 -10.16 4.81 -3.06
CA LEU A 371 -11.53 5.30 -3.10
C LEU A 371 -11.97 5.85 -1.73
N THR A 372 -11.54 5.20 -0.64
CA THR A 372 -11.77 5.69 0.72
C THR A 372 -11.08 7.02 0.97
N GLU A 373 -9.80 7.16 0.57
CA GLU A 373 -9.11 8.44 0.66
C GLU A 373 -9.78 9.51 -0.21
N TYR A 374 -10.26 9.16 -1.41
CA TYR A 374 -11.00 10.07 -2.28
C TYR A 374 -12.33 10.54 -1.65
N LEU A 375 -12.98 9.70 -0.85
CA LEU A 375 -14.20 10.04 -0.11
C LEU A 375 -13.99 11.24 0.83
N ARG A 376 -12.75 11.48 1.32
CA ARG A 376 -12.42 12.66 2.14
C ARG A 376 -12.67 13.99 1.41
N LYS A 377 -12.67 14.03 0.06
CA LYS A 377 -12.98 15.25 -0.72
C LYS A 377 -14.46 15.66 -0.67
N TYR A 378 -15.34 14.86 -0.05
CA TYR A 378 -16.79 15.13 0.04
C TYR A 378 -17.21 15.90 1.30
N PHE A 379 -16.26 16.22 2.18
CA PHE A 379 -16.40 17.01 3.39
C PHE A 379 -15.58 18.29 3.25
#